data_AF-A0A3D4AAA7-F1
#
_entry.id   AF-A0A3D4AAA7-F1
#
_cell.length_a   1.000
_cell.length_b   1.000
_cell.length_c   1.000
_cell.angle_alpha   90.00
_cell.angle_beta   90.00
_cell.angle_gamma   90.00
#
_symmetry.space_group_name_H-M   'P 1'
#
loop_
_entity.id
_entity.type
_entity.pdbx_description
1 polymer ?
#
loop_
_entity_poly.entity_id
_entity_poly.type
_entity_poly.pdbx_seq_one_letter_code
_entity_poly.pdbx_strand_id
1 'polypeptide(L)'
;MEILPLGDSALIVRARENFDDAPDEALNAVLEVQRCLEKAQLPSVIELASAYTTVAIFFDPMRAIAAGAKPNEVFDWLAERIRNVISNANEVRGDQIETSFVEIPVCYDAEFALDLEEIAQHAGLGAQQVVDLYCASQYRVHCIGFTPGFP
;
A
#
# COMPACT_ATOMS: atom_id res chain seq x y z
N MET A 1 -10.68 -8.71 9.32
CA MET A 1 -9.36 -8.79 8.66
C MET A 1 -9.20 -10.19 8.10
N GLU A 2 -9.09 -10.27 6.78
CA GLU A 2 -8.97 -11.53 6.04
C GLU A 2 -7.50 -11.76 5.66
N ILE A 3 -7.03 -13.01 5.73
CA ILE A 3 -5.69 -13.39 5.27
C ILE A 3 -5.86 -14.53 4.28
N LEU A 4 -5.41 -14.31 3.05
CA LEU A 4 -5.60 -15.22 1.93
C LEU A 4 -4.27 -15.66 1.33
N PRO A 5 -4.15 -16.90 0.83
CA PRO A 5 -3.00 -17.30 0.03
C PRO A 5 -2.98 -16.55 -1.31
N LEU A 6 -1.79 -16.18 -1.75
CA LEU A 6 -1.51 -15.63 -3.08
C LEU A 6 -0.39 -16.48 -3.70
N GLY A 7 -0.77 -17.54 -4.43
CA GLY A 7 0.19 -18.51 -4.95
C GLY A 7 0.79 -19.39 -3.86
N ASP A 8 2.02 -19.85 -4.07
CA ASP A 8 2.73 -20.80 -3.18
C ASP A 8 3.67 -20.10 -2.16
N SER A 9 3.98 -18.82 -2.38
CA SER A 9 5.03 -18.09 -1.67
C SER A 9 4.60 -16.68 -1.25
N ALA A 10 3.30 -16.39 -1.24
CA ALA A 10 2.78 -15.13 -0.72
C ALA A 10 1.42 -15.28 -0.01
N LEU A 11 1.15 -14.32 0.87
CA LEU A 11 -0.13 -14.11 1.54
C LEU A 11 -0.60 -12.68 1.28
N ILE A 12 -1.91 -12.46 1.20
CA ILE A 12 -2.51 -11.13 1.21
C ILE A 12 -3.23 -10.93 2.53
N VAL A 13 -2.94 -9.81 3.21
CA VAL A 13 -3.73 -9.30 4.32
C VAL A 13 -4.64 -8.20 3.78
N ARG A 14 -5.96 -8.39 3.94
CA ARG A 14 -6.96 -7.37 3.64
C ARG A 14 -7.22 -6.54 4.90
N ALA A 15 -6.72 -5.31 4.90
CA ALA A 15 -6.88 -4.38 6.01
C ALA A 15 -8.28 -3.75 6.04
N ARG A 16 -8.86 -3.50 4.86
CA ARG A 16 -10.21 -2.94 4.66
C ARG A 16 -10.88 -3.56 3.43
N GLU A 17 -12.22 -3.55 3.40
CA GLU A 17 -12.96 -4.04 2.23
C GLU A 17 -12.96 -3.04 1.07
N ASN A 18 -13.34 -1.79 1.36
CA ASN A 18 -13.50 -0.75 0.35
C ASN A 18 -12.55 0.42 0.62
N PHE A 19 -11.99 0.97 -0.45
CA PHE A 19 -11.18 2.18 -0.42
C PHE A 19 -12.05 3.44 -0.43
N ASP A 20 -13.02 3.50 -1.34
CA ASP A 20 -13.79 4.71 -1.67
C ASP A 20 -14.61 5.26 -0.48
N ASP A 21 -15.04 4.40 0.43
CA ASP A 21 -15.85 4.79 1.58
C ASP A 21 -15.08 5.69 2.56
N ALA A 22 -13.77 5.45 2.71
CA ALA A 22 -12.88 6.22 3.61
C ALA A 22 -11.39 6.02 3.25
N PRO A 23 -10.86 6.75 2.24
CA PRO A 23 -9.49 6.60 1.75
C PRO A 23 -8.40 6.77 2.82
N ASP A 24 -8.50 7.82 3.65
CA ASP A 24 -7.51 8.08 4.70
C ASP A 24 -7.48 6.98 5.76
N GLU A 25 -8.64 6.44 6.13
CA GLU A 25 -8.72 5.33 7.06
C GLU A 25 -8.18 4.04 6.44
N ALA A 26 -8.38 3.83 5.13
CA ALA A 26 -7.83 2.70 4.41
C ALA A 26 -6.30 2.76 4.38
N LEU A 27 -5.74 3.92 4.06
CA LEU A 27 -4.30 4.14 4.10
C LEU A 27 -3.74 3.91 5.51
N ASN A 28 -4.37 4.48 6.54
CA ASN A 28 -3.91 4.30 7.92
C ASN A 28 -3.91 2.82 8.33
N ALA A 29 -4.96 2.06 7.95
CA ALA A 29 -5.04 0.63 8.25
C ALA A 29 -3.95 -0.17 7.53
N VAL A 30 -3.66 0.14 6.26
CA VAL A 30 -2.58 -0.50 5.49
C VAL A 30 -1.21 -0.19 6.11
N LEU A 31 -0.93 1.09 6.40
CA LEU A 31 0.32 1.52 7.02
C LEU A 31 0.51 0.92 8.41
N GLU A 32 -0.56 0.77 9.18
CA GLU A 32 -0.51 0.10 10.48
C GLU A 32 -0.13 -1.37 10.33
N VAL A 33 -0.80 -2.12 9.44
CA VAL A 33 -0.46 -3.53 9.17
C VAL A 33 0.99 -3.65 8.72
N GLN A 34 1.42 -2.83 7.76
CA GLN A 34 2.80 -2.84 7.26
C GLN A 34 3.80 -2.58 8.39
N ARG A 35 3.63 -1.51 9.17
CA ARG A 35 4.51 -1.17 10.29
C ARG A 35 4.60 -2.28 11.33
N CYS A 36 3.49 -2.95 11.62
CA CYS A 36 3.46 -4.04 12.59
C CYS A 36 4.25 -5.25 12.10
N LEU A 37 4.09 -5.60 10.82
CA LEU A 37 4.81 -6.69 10.18
C LEU A 37 6.31 -6.39 10.06
N GLU A 38 6.68 -5.16 9.69
CA GLU A 38 8.08 -4.70 9.65
C GLU A 38 8.76 -4.81 11.02
N LYS A 39 8.08 -4.34 12.08
CA LYS A 39 8.60 -4.43 13.46
C LYS A 39 8.72 -5.87 13.95
N ALA A 40 7.85 -6.78 13.51
CA ALA A 40 7.87 -8.17 13.94
C ALA A 40 9.04 -8.98 13.35
N GLN A 41 9.64 -8.53 12.23
CA GLN A 41 10.80 -9.16 11.59
C GLN A 41 10.67 -10.69 11.46
N LEU A 42 9.54 -11.15 10.93
CA LEU A 42 9.26 -12.58 10.77
C LEU A 42 10.34 -13.22 9.86
N PRO A 43 11.10 -14.24 10.33
CA PRO A 43 12.30 -14.73 9.62
C PRO A 43 12.08 -15.24 8.19
N SER A 44 10.87 -15.71 7.87
CA SER A 44 10.53 -16.22 6.55
C SER A 44 10.01 -15.15 5.59
N VAL A 45 9.67 -13.94 6.07
CA VAL A 45 9.18 -12.86 5.22
C VAL A 45 10.35 -12.26 4.44
N ILE A 46 10.16 -12.11 3.12
CA ILE A 46 11.12 -11.53 2.19
C ILE A 46 10.79 -10.06 1.96
N GLU A 47 9.51 -9.76 1.69
CA GLU A 47 9.06 -8.44 1.27
C GLU A 47 7.60 -8.21 1.68
N LEU A 48 7.28 -6.94 1.95
CA LEU A 48 5.93 -6.45 2.14
C LEU A 48 5.63 -5.45 1.03
N ALA A 49 4.52 -5.66 0.32
CA ALA A 49 4.08 -4.76 -0.74
C ALA A 49 2.65 -4.27 -0.45
N SER A 50 2.51 -2.97 -0.23
CA SER A 50 1.24 -2.35 0.12
C SER A 50 0.49 -1.87 -1.12
N ALA A 51 -0.84 -1.96 -1.06
CA ALA A 51 -1.77 -1.39 -2.03
C ALA A 51 -2.86 -0.60 -1.28
N TYR A 52 -3.91 -0.13 -1.98
CA TYR A 52 -4.94 0.72 -1.39
C TYR A 52 -5.62 0.17 -0.14
N THR A 53 -5.88 -1.15 -0.08
CA THR A 53 -6.59 -1.79 1.05
C THR A 53 -5.92 -3.05 1.57
N THR A 54 -4.78 -3.44 0.98
CA THR A 54 -4.13 -4.72 1.23
C THR A 54 -2.63 -4.58 1.43
N VAL A 55 -2.04 -5.55 2.11
CA VAL A 55 -0.59 -5.77 2.19
C VAL A 55 -0.30 -7.19 1.72
N ALA A 56 0.46 -7.32 0.63
CA ALA A 56 1.01 -8.59 0.19
C ALA A 56 2.29 -8.88 0.98
N ILE A 57 2.44 -10.14 1.39
CA ILE A 57 3.55 -10.65 2.18
C ILE A 57 4.20 -11.76 1.39
N PHE A 58 5.35 -11.49 0.80
CA PHE A 58 6.16 -12.48 0.12
C PHE A 58 7.04 -13.18 1.14
N PHE A 59 7.11 -14.50 1.07
CA PHE A 59 7.86 -15.30 2.04
C PHE A 59 8.58 -16.47 1.38
N ASP A 60 9.61 -16.98 2.07
CA ASP A 60 10.33 -18.20 1.71
C ASP A 60 9.76 -19.38 2.51
N PRO A 61 9.08 -20.35 1.88
CA PRO A 61 8.53 -21.51 2.58
C PRO A 61 9.58 -22.34 3.32
N MET A 62 10.81 -22.41 2.79
CA MET A 62 11.89 -23.17 3.41
C MET A 62 12.38 -22.50 4.69
N ARG A 63 12.42 -21.16 4.73
CA ARG A 63 12.70 -20.42 5.97
C ARG A 63 11.60 -20.59 7.00
N ALA A 64 10.34 -20.66 6.56
CA ALA A 64 9.22 -20.91 7.47
C ALA A 64 9.32 -22.30 8.10
N ILE A 65 9.66 -23.33 7.30
CA ILE A 65 9.89 -24.69 7.78
C ILE A 65 11.07 -24.74 8.76
N ALA A 66 12.19 -24.08 8.42
CA ALA A 66 13.34 -23.97 9.31
C ALA A 66 13.01 -23.26 10.64
N ALA A 67 12.05 -22.33 10.62
CA ALA A 67 11.53 -21.64 11.81
C ALA A 67 10.46 -22.44 12.58
N GLY A 68 10.12 -23.65 12.14
CA GLY A 68 9.24 -24.58 12.85
C GLY A 68 7.86 -24.83 12.21
N ALA A 69 7.58 -24.31 11.02
CA ALA A 69 6.36 -24.66 10.29
C ALA A 69 6.42 -26.11 9.76
N LYS A 70 5.29 -26.82 9.76
CA LYS A 70 5.22 -28.11 9.05
C LYS A 70 5.11 -27.86 7.55
N PRO A 71 5.73 -28.70 6.69
CA PRO A 71 5.75 -28.48 5.23
C PRO A 71 4.37 -28.29 4.57
N ASN A 72 3.33 -28.91 5.11
CA ASN A 72 1.96 -28.85 4.60
C ASN A 72 1.07 -27.80 5.31
N GLU A 73 1.62 -27.05 6.27
CA GLU A 73 0.87 -26.09 7.11
C GLU A 73 1.53 -24.70 7.12
N VAL A 74 2.46 -24.42 6.20
CA VAL A 74 3.23 -23.16 6.16
C VAL A 74 2.32 -21.94 6.12
N PHE A 75 1.28 -21.97 5.29
CA PHE A 75 0.32 -20.87 5.16
C PHE A 75 -0.43 -20.60 6.45
N ASP A 76 -1.01 -21.64 7.06
CA ASP A 76 -1.78 -21.50 8.30
C ASP A 76 -0.89 -21.02 9.45
N TRP A 77 0.32 -21.56 9.54
CA TRP A 77 1.32 -21.16 10.53
C TRP A 77 1.73 -19.69 10.39
N LEU A 78 1.95 -19.22 9.15
CA LEU A 78 2.27 -17.82 8.90
C LEU A 78 1.06 -16.91 9.16
N ALA A 79 -0.12 -17.31 8.69
CA ALA A 79 -1.35 -16.54 8.89
C ALA A 79 -1.64 -16.37 10.39
N GLU A 80 -1.46 -17.40 11.21
CA GLU A 80 -1.60 -17.30 12.67
C GLU A 80 -0.61 -16.30 13.27
N ARG A 81 0.66 -16.35 12.89
CA ARG A 81 1.68 -15.39 13.36
C ARG A 81 1.34 -13.96 12.96
N ILE A 82 0.92 -13.74 11.71
CA ILE A 82 0.51 -12.44 11.21
C ILE A 82 -0.69 -11.90 12.01
N ARG A 83 -1.71 -12.74 12.26
CA ARG A 83 -2.84 -12.36 13.12
C ARG A 83 -2.37 -11.94 14.50
N ASN A 84 -1.50 -12.73 15.14
CA ASN A 84 -0.98 -12.42 16.48
C ASN A 84 -0.20 -11.10 16.51
N VAL A 85 0.65 -10.83 15.51
CA VAL A 85 1.39 -9.57 15.38
C VAL A 85 0.44 -8.38 15.29
N ILE A 86 -0.58 -8.48 14.43
CA ILE A 86 -1.52 -7.37 14.21
C ILE A 86 -2.45 -7.18 15.42
N SER A 87 -2.91 -8.25 16.06
CA SER A 87 -3.75 -8.16 17.26
C SER A 87 -3.03 -7.51 18.44
N ASN A 88 -1.75 -7.84 18.66
CA ASN A 88 -0.95 -7.29 19.75
C ASN A 88 -0.54 -5.81 19.54
N ALA A 89 -0.58 -5.32 18.29
CA ALA A 89 -0.21 -3.95 17.98
C ALA A 89 -1.25 -2.91 18.41
N ASN A 90 -2.50 -3.32 18.65
CA ASN A 90 -3.59 -2.44 19.11
C ASN A 90 -3.30 -1.75 20.45
N GLU A 91 -2.29 -2.19 21.21
CA GLU A 91 -1.88 -1.58 22.47
C GLU A 91 -0.95 -0.36 22.30
N VAL A 92 -0.40 -0.12 21.10
CA VAL A 92 0.52 0.99 20.80
C VAL A 92 -0.11 1.96 19.80
N ARG A 93 -1.16 2.68 20.24
CA ARG A 93 -1.64 3.88 19.55
C ARG A 93 -0.85 5.08 20.06
N GLY A 94 -0.06 5.74 19.21
CA GLY A 94 0.62 6.95 19.67
C GLY A 94 1.57 7.65 18.71
N ASP A 95 2.16 6.97 17.73
CA ASP A 95 3.07 7.67 16.81
C ASP A 95 2.26 8.33 15.70
N GLN A 96 2.24 9.67 15.70
CA GLN A 96 1.79 10.43 14.54
C GLN A 96 2.69 10.05 13.36
N ILE A 97 2.08 9.63 12.25
CA ILE A 97 2.82 9.41 11.01
C ILE A 97 3.32 10.80 10.57
N GLU A 98 4.64 11.01 10.59
CA GLU A 98 5.22 12.23 10.04
C GLU A 98 4.90 12.30 8.55
N THR A 99 4.16 13.33 8.15
CA THR A 99 3.87 13.63 6.76
C THR A 99 4.90 14.62 6.24
N SER A 100 5.47 14.32 5.07
CA SER A 100 6.34 15.26 4.34
C SER A 100 5.63 15.74 3.09
N PHE A 101 5.69 17.05 2.84
CA PHE A 101 5.23 17.63 1.59
C PHE A 101 6.39 17.62 0.59
N VAL A 102 6.11 17.11 -0.60
CA VAL A 102 7.05 17.11 -1.72
C VAL A 102 6.42 17.91 -2.85
N GLU A 103 7.08 18.98 -3.27
CA GLU A 103 6.69 19.76 -4.43
C GLU A 103 7.35 19.17 -5.69
N ILE A 104 6.54 18.82 -6.69
CA ILE A 104 6.99 18.24 -7.95
C ILE A 104 6.80 19.30 -9.05
N PRO A 105 7.87 19.85 -9.64
CA PRO A 105 7.74 20.76 -10.77
C PRO A 105 7.32 19.99 -12.01
N VAL A 106 6.25 20.44 -12.68
CA VAL A 106 5.71 19.83 -13.89
C VAL A 106 5.63 20.89 -14.99
N CYS A 107 6.10 20.56 -16.19
CA CYS A 107 5.98 21.40 -17.37
C CYS A 107 4.74 20.98 -18.18
N TYR A 108 3.81 21.91 -18.37
CA TYR A 108 2.56 21.69 -19.13
C TYR A 108 2.63 22.26 -20.56
N ASP A 109 3.83 22.53 -21.07
CA ASP A 109 3.99 22.95 -22.46
C ASP A 109 3.48 21.86 -23.41
N ALA A 110 2.95 22.27 -24.56
CA ALA A 110 2.26 21.37 -25.49
C ALA A 110 3.12 20.20 -26.00
N GLU A 111 4.45 20.32 -25.96
CA GLU A 111 5.37 19.23 -26.34
C GLU A 111 5.43 18.09 -25.30
N PHE A 112 5.10 18.37 -24.03
CA PHE A 112 5.12 17.41 -22.92
C PHE A 112 3.71 17.00 -22.49
N ALA A 113 2.72 17.87 -22.66
CA ALA A 113 1.34 17.68 -22.24
C ALA A 113 0.41 17.33 -23.42
N LEU A 114 0.76 16.26 -24.15
CA LEU A 114 0.13 15.88 -25.42
C LEU A 114 -1.40 15.69 -25.33
N ASP A 115 -1.90 15.23 -24.18
CA ASP A 115 -3.30 14.91 -23.96
C ASP A 115 -4.07 16.02 -23.22
N LEU A 116 -3.41 17.14 -22.86
CA LEU A 116 -4.03 18.18 -22.01
C LEU A 116 -5.28 18.80 -22.66
N GLU A 117 -5.25 19.00 -23.98
CA GLU A 117 -6.41 19.57 -24.67
C GLU A 117 -7.58 18.60 -24.81
N GLU A 118 -7.31 17.30 -24.92
CA GLU A 118 -8.36 16.29 -24.90
C GLU A 118 -9.01 16.22 -23.51
N ILE A 119 -8.21 16.26 -22.44
CA ILE A 119 -8.69 16.32 -21.06
C ILE A 119 -9.55 17.57 -20.84
N ALA A 120 -9.08 18.72 -21.31
CA ALA A 120 -9.80 20.00 -21.19
C ALA A 120 -11.16 19.94 -21.90
N GLN A 121 -11.20 19.45 -23.14
CA GLN A 121 -12.44 19.26 -23.91
C GLN A 121 -13.40 18.29 -23.21
N HIS A 122 -12.89 17.16 -22.73
CA HIS A 122 -13.71 16.16 -22.02
C HIS A 122 -14.31 16.73 -20.73
N ALA A 123 -13.53 17.53 -19.99
CA ALA A 123 -13.97 18.17 -18.75
C ALA A 123 -14.84 19.42 -18.96
N GLY A 124 -14.94 19.93 -20.20
CA GLY A 124 -15.63 21.20 -20.50
C GLY A 124 -14.91 22.42 -19.93
N LEU A 125 -13.58 22.35 -19.80
CA LEU A 125 -12.72 23.39 -19.23
C LEU A 125 -11.70 23.87 -20.27
N GLY A 126 -11.05 25.00 -20.03
CA GLY A 126 -9.83 25.38 -20.76
C GLY A 126 -8.59 24.68 -20.19
N ALA A 127 -7.57 24.43 -21.03
CA ALA A 127 -6.31 23.79 -20.64
C ALA A 127 -5.68 24.38 -19.37
N GLN A 128 -5.59 25.72 -19.30
CA GLN A 128 -5.04 26.40 -18.12
C GLN A 128 -5.86 26.15 -16.85
N GLN A 129 -7.18 26.06 -16.97
CA GLN A 129 -8.05 25.78 -15.81
C GLN A 129 -7.83 24.35 -15.30
N VAL A 130 -7.57 23.38 -16.18
CA VAL A 130 -7.19 22.03 -15.78
C VAL A 130 -5.89 22.05 -15.00
N VAL A 131 -4.86 22.75 -15.51
CA VAL A 131 -3.56 22.89 -14.84
C VAL A 131 -3.71 23.55 -13.48
N ASP A 132 -4.47 24.64 -13.38
CA ASP A 132 -4.67 25.38 -12.14
C ASP A 132 -5.38 24.51 -11.08
N LEU A 133 -6.41 23.75 -11.47
CA LEU A 133 -7.12 22.83 -10.56
C LEU A 133 -6.22 21.67 -10.12
N TYR A 134 -5.43 21.12 -11.03
CA TYR A 134 -4.50 20.04 -10.74
C TYR A 134 -3.41 20.51 -9.75
N CYS A 135 -2.78 21.66 -10.02
CA CYS A 135 -1.71 22.20 -9.17
C CYS A 135 -2.21 22.72 -7.82
N ALA A 136 -3.49 23.13 -7.71
CA ALA A 136 -4.10 23.55 -6.44
C ALA A 136 -4.47 22.37 -5.53
N SER A 137 -4.46 21.14 -6.05
CA SER A 137 -4.84 19.93 -5.32
C SER A 137 -3.67 19.35 -4.55
N GLN A 138 -3.95 18.81 -3.36
CA GLN A 138 -2.98 18.04 -2.58
C GLN A 138 -3.20 16.55 -2.83
N TYR A 139 -2.16 15.87 -3.29
CA TYR A 139 -2.20 14.44 -3.56
C TYR A 139 -1.47 13.68 -2.46
N ARG A 140 -2.13 12.65 -1.92
CA ARG A 140 -1.56 11.77 -0.89
C ARG A 140 -1.13 10.46 -1.54
N VAL A 141 0.15 10.10 -1.40
CA VAL A 141 0.67 8.80 -1.84
C VAL A 141 0.08 7.71 -0.96
N HIS A 142 -0.61 6.76 -1.58
CA HIS A 142 -1.25 5.65 -0.86
C HIS A 142 -0.41 4.38 -0.90
N CYS A 143 0.24 4.12 -2.02
CA CYS A 143 1.14 3.00 -2.23
C CYS A 143 2.13 3.33 -3.34
N ILE A 144 3.23 2.59 -3.45
CA ILE A 144 4.19 2.74 -4.55
C ILE A 144 4.27 1.40 -5.29
N GLY A 145 4.11 1.39 -6.61
CA GLY A 145 4.04 0.16 -7.39
C GLY A 145 3.94 0.41 -8.90
N PHE A 146 3.58 -0.60 -9.70
CA PHE A 146 3.56 -0.57 -11.19
C PHE A 146 4.96 -0.44 -11.83
N THR A 147 5.69 0.63 -11.52
CA THR A 147 7.09 0.85 -11.91
C THR A 147 7.87 1.44 -10.74
N PRO A 148 9.23 1.40 -10.76
CA PRO A 148 10.03 1.93 -9.66
C PRO A 148 9.70 3.39 -9.34
N GLY A 149 9.17 3.63 -8.14
CA GLY A 149 8.86 4.97 -7.65
C GLY A 149 7.55 5.58 -8.15
N PHE A 150 6.67 4.81 -8.80
CA PHE A 150 5.35 5.31 -9.21
C PHE A 150 4.37 5.30 -8.01
N PRO A 151 3.81 6.48 -7.63
CA PRO A 151 3.00 6.68 -6.42
C PRO A 151 1.48 6.41 -6.58
#